data_AF-A0A7G4A087-F1
#
_entry.id   AF-A0A7G4A087-F1
#
_cell.length_a   1.000
_cell.length_b   1.000
_cell.length_c   1.000
_cell.angle_alpha   90.00
_cell.angle_beta   90.00
_cell.angle_gamma   90.00
#
_symmetry.space_group_name_H-M   'P 1'
#
loop_
_entity.id
_entity.type
_entity.pdbx_description
1 polymer ?
#
loop_
_entity_poly.entity_id
_entity_poly.type
_entity_poly.pdbx_seq_one_letter_code
_entity_poly.pdbx_strand_id
1 'polypeptide(L)'
;MNSMELKRALDADIQRIKRLNPDIIPARFYYGALLKLFFSGFWKIWLIILATFVYTGIRNPSNDVMAHDTVMHIIQDAALSSLFLSLGAMLLLTQTLNFSILVRFHLERQLKTGPLLVKKLKQFAHLFFGVFTVVCALCASFAESSDIFFLMGFTYFGSLLITYFVVSMEINRIGLNLLFSVMHEFFQKDQKGHWDSVN
;
A
#
# COMPACT_ATOMS: atom_id res chain seq x y z
N MET A 1 8.83 15.43 -20.05
CA MET A 1 7.66 15.28 -20.94
C MET A 1 6.84 16.55 -20.83
N ASN A 2 6.59 17.21 -21.94
CA ASN A 2 5.75 18.42 -21.96
C ASN A 2 4.26 18.04 -21.79
N SER A 3 3.40 18.95 -21.33
CA SER A 3 1.99 18.68 -21.03
C SER A 3 1.20 18.21 -22.26
N MET A 4 1.48 18.77 -23.44
CA MET A 4 0.89 18.32 -24.71
C MET A 4 1.36 16.91 -25.14
N GLU A 5 2.62 16.56 -24.90
CA GLU A 5 3.15 15.21 -25.17
C GLU A 5 2.52 14.18 -24.24
N LEU A 6 2.32 14.55 -22.97
CA LEU A 6 1.65 13.72 -21.98
C LEU A 6 0.21 13.43 -22.39
N LYS A 7 -0.54 14.45 -22.81
CA LYS A 7 -1.93 14.26 -23.25
C LYS A 7 -2.03 13.30 -24.45
N ARG A 8 -1.19 13.49 -25.47
CA ARG A 8 -1.15 12.60 -26.65
C ARG A 8 -0.73 11.17 -26.28
N ALA A 9 0.22 11.01 -25.37
CA ALA A 9 0.64 9.69 -24.89
C ALA A 9 -0.49 9.00 -24.12
N LEU A 10 -1.24 9.74 -23.31
CA LEU A 10 -2.37 9.23 -22.53
C LEU A 10 -3.51 8.75 -23.45
N ASP A 11 -3.87 9.54 -24.46
CA ASP A 11 -4.93 9.19 -25.43
C ASP A 11 -4.55 7.93 -26.24
N ALA A 12 -3.28 7.83 -26.66
CA ALA A 12 -2.77 6.66 -27.37
C ALA A 12 -2.77 5.40 -26.48
N ASP A 13 -2.38 5.55 -25.21
CA ASP A 13 -2.37 4.47 -24.23
C ASP A 13 -3.80 3.99 -23.91
N ILE A 14 -4.78 4.88 -23.79
CA ILE A 14 -6.20 4.53 -23.60
C ILE A 14 -6.72 3.67 -24.76
N GLN A 15 -6.44 4.06 -26.01
CA GLN A 15 -6.86 3.29 -27.19
C GLN A 15 -6.16 1.93 -27.26
N ARG A 16 -4.91 1.86 -26.80
CA ARG A 16 -4.12 0.63 -26.78
C ARG A 16 -4.64 -0.35 -25.72
N ILE A 17 -4.93 0.11 -24.50
CA ILE A 17 -5.50 -0.74 -23.43
C ILE A 17 -6.80 -1.39 -23.88
N LYS A 18 -7.69 -0.64 -24.57
CA LYS A 18 -8.96 -1.18 -25.09
C LYS A 18 -8.80 -2.30 -26.13
N ARG A 19 -7.64 -2.39 -26.77
CA ARG A 19 -7.33 -3.36 -27.83
C ARG A 19 -6.36 -4.45 -27.38
N LEU A 20 -5.84 -4.36 -26.16
CA LEU A 20 -4.95 -5.39 -25.63
C LEU A 20 -5.75 -6.65 -25.31
N ASN A 21 -5.20 -7.80 -25.67
CA ASN A 21 -5.63 -9.07 -25.10
C ASN A 21 -4.75 -9.36 -23.87
N PRO A 22 -5.34 -9.74 -22.73
CA PRO A 22 -4.56 -10.12 -21.55
C PRO A 22 -3.76 -11.39 -21.83
N ASP A 23 -2.45 -11.34 -21.55
CA ASP A 23 -1.58 -12.51 -21.57
C ASP A 23 -1.60 -13.19 -20.18
N ILE A 24 -1.60 -14.52 -20.16
CA ILE A 24 -1.58 -15.27 -18.89
C ILE A 24 -0.26 -15.00 -18.16
N ILE A 25 -0.34 -14.48 -16.93
CA ILE A 25 0.85 -14.22 -16.11
C ILE A 25 1.41 -15.57 -15.63
N PRO A 26 2.71 -15.85 -15.84
CA PRO A 26 3.30 -17.07 -15.31
C PRO A 26 3.28 -17.07 -13.78
N ALA A 27 2.72 -18.13 -13.20
CA ALA A 27 2.47 -18.24 -11.76
C ALA A 27 3.71 -17.97 -10.89
N ARG A 28 4.89 -18.46 -11.32
CA ARG A 28 6.16 -18.23 -10.60
C ARG A 28 6.50 -16.75 -10.47
N PHE A 29 6.24 -15.95 -11.52
CA PHE A 29 6.48 -14.51 -11.49
C PHE A 29 5.44 -13.82 -10.60
N TYR A 30 4.16 -14.16 -10.76
CA TYR A 30 3.06 -13.54 -10.02
C TYR A 30 3.21 -13.75 -8.51
N TYR A 31 3.26 -15.01 -8.07
CA TYR A 31 3.37 -15.33 -6.64
C TYR A 31 4.72 -14.89 -6.05
N GLY A 32 5.81 -15.01 -6.82
CA GLY A 32 7.13 -14.53 -6.36
C GLY A 32 7.17 -13.00 -6.17
N ALA A 33 6.58 -12.23 -7.10
CA ALA A 33 6.48 -10.78 -6.98
C ALA A 33 5.56 -10.37 -5.82
N LEU A 34 4.42 -11.05 -5.66
CA LEU A 34 3.49 -10.81 -4.55
C LEU A 34 4.15 -11.07 -3.22
N LEU A 35 4.80 -12.22 -3.06
CA LEU A 35 5.50 -12.60 -1.84
C LEU A 35 6.60 -11.60 -1.49
N LYS A 36 7.39 -11.17 -2.48
CA LYS A 36 8.45 -10.18 -2.29
C LYS A 36 7.90 -8.82 -1.85
N LEU A 37 6.83 -8.34 -2.48
CA LEU A 37 6.20 -7.07 -2.09
C LEU A 37 5.52 -7.18 -0.73
N PHE A 38 4.89 -8.32 -0.44
CA PHE A 38 4.26 -8.60 0.83
C PHE A 38 5.27 -8.57 1.97
N PHE A 39 6.37 -9.34 1.89
CA PHE A 39 7.40 -9.32 2.92
C PHE A 39 8.09 -7.96 3.04
N SER A 40 8.34 -7.27 1.92
CA SER A 40 8.96 -5.93 1.95
C SER A 40 8.04 -4.91 2.63
N GLY A 41 6.73 -4.96 2.38
CA GLY A 41 5.75 -4.11 3.05
C GLY A 41 5.59 -4.48 4.52
N PHE A 42 5.47 -5.78 4.81
CA PHE A 42 5.33 -6.34 6.14
C PHE A 42 6.47 -5.88 7.04
N TRP A 43 7.72 -6.02 6.60
CA TRP A 43 8.87 -5.62 7.41
C TRP A 43 8.86 -4.13 7.77
N LYS A 44 8.42 -3.27 6.84
CA LYS A 44 8.33 -1.83 7.08
C LYS A 44 7.22 -1.48 8.07
N ILE A 45 6.01 -2.02 7.87
CA ILE A 45 4.89 -1.80 8.79
C ILE A 45 5.26 -2.33 10.17
N TRP A 46 5.80 -3.55 10.24
CA TRP A 46 6.20 -4.18 11.49
C TRP A 46 7.23 -3.36 12.26
N LEU A 47 8.28 -2.88 11.60
CA LEU A 47 9.27 -2.03 12.26
C LEU A 47 8.69 -0.70 12.76
N ILE A 48 7.80 -0.06 11.99
CA ILE A 48 7.17 1.20 12.40
C ILE A 48 6.28 0.96 13.63
N ILE A 49 5.45 -0.08 13.60
CA ILE A 49 4.53 -0.40 14.69
C ILE A 49 5.31 -0.84 15.95
N LEU A 50 6.33 -1.69 15.78
CA LEU A 50 7.20 -2.11 16.87
C LEU A 50 7.88 -0.91 17.55
N ALA A 51 8.50 -0.04 16.76
CA ALA A 51 9.15 1.17 17.30
C ALA A 51 8.17 2.06 18.04
N THR A 52 6.93 2.17 17.54
CA THR A 52 5.85 2.93 18.17
C THR A 52 5.50 2.35 19.54
N PHE A 53 5.21 1.04 19.62
CA PHE A 53 4.88 0.37 20.88
C PHE A 53 6.01 0.43 21.91
N VAL A 54 7.24 0.17 21.50
CA VAL A 54 8.40 0.22 22.40
C VAL A 54 8.61 1.63 22.93
N TYR A 55 8.50 2.64 22.06
CA TYR A 55 8.61 4.03 22.47
C TYR A 55 7.53 4.44 23.48
N THR A 56 6.26 4.10 23.22
CA THR A 56 5.16 4.40 24.15
C THR A 56 5.29 3.66 25.46
N GLY A 57 5.68 2.38 25.43
CA GLY A 57 5.82 1.56 26.64
C GLY A 57 6.92 2.07 27.57
N ILE A 58 8.00 2.62 27.02
CA ILE A 58 9.10 3.19 27.82
C ILE A 58 8.74 4.60 28.33
N ARG A 59 8.12 5.44 27.49
CA ARG A 59 7.94 6.87 27.79
C ARG A 59 6.65 7.19 28.55
N ASN A 60 5.57 6.48 28.24
CA ASN A 60 4.23 6.71 28.77
C ASN A 60 3.60 5.37 29.27
N PRO A 61 4.17 4.74 30.31
CA PRO A 61 3.61 3.51 30.86
C PRO A 61 2.23 3.76 31.47
N SER A 62 1.27 2.92 31.11
CA SER A 62 -0.13 3.05 31.55
C SER A 62 -0.39 2.54 32.97
N ASN A 63 0.55 1.80 33.57
CA ASN A 63 0.44 1.32 34.93
C ASN A 63 1.81 1.24 35.61
N ASP A 64 1.80 1.23 36.96
CA ASP A 64 3.02 1.15 37.77
C ASP A 64 3.80 -0.15 37.53
N VAL A 65 3.12 -1.22 37.10
CA VAL A 65 3.74 -2.50 36.74
C VAL A 65 4.63 -2.35 35.51
N MET A 66 4.13 -1.75 34.42
CA MET A 66 4.91 -1.47 33.22
C MET A 66 6.02 -0.45 33.45
N ALA A 67 5.82 0.50 34.38
CA ALA A 67 6.86 1.47 34.73
C ALA A 67 8.10 0.81 35.40
N HIS A 68 7.90 -0.34 36.06
CA HIS A 68 8.96 -1.11 36.71
C HIS A 68 9.39 -2.35 35.91
N ASP A 69 8.72 -2.65 34.80
CA ASP A 69 9.06 -3.77 33.95
C ASP A 69 10.40 -3.57 33.26
N THR A 70 11.11 -4.68 33.07
CA THR A 70 12.37 -4.65 32.31
C THR A 70 12.04 -4.33 30.86
N VAL A 71 12.80 -3.42 30.23
CA VAL A 71 12.67 -3.03 28.81
C VAL A 71 12.53 -4.23 27.87
N MET A 72 13.19 -5.35 28.20
CA MET A 72 13.09 -6.60 27.45
C MET A 72 11.68 -7.20 27.41
N HIS A 73 10.92 -7.14 28.51
CA HIS A 73 9.54 -7.62 28.56
C HIS A 73 8.62 -6.73 27.70
N ILE A 74 8.79 -5.40 27.79
CA ILE A 74 8.08 -4.44 26.95
C ILE A 74 8.33 -4.72 25.45
N ILE A 75 9.58 -5.03 25.07
CA ILE A 75 9.93 -5.38 23.69
C ILE A 75 9.26 -6.68 23.25
N GLN A 76 9.21 -7.71 24.10
CA GLN A 76 8.58 -8.98 23.76
C GLN A 76 7.08 -8.84 23.50
N ASP A 77 6.38 -8.12 24.37
CA ASP A 77 4.93 -7.88 24.23
C ASP A 77 4.63 -6.99 23.02
N ALA A 78 5.45 -5.96 22.80
CA ALA A 78 5.38 -5.11 21.61
C ALA A 78 5.66 -5.89 20.32
N ALA A 79 6.60 -6.83 20.33
CA ALA A 79 6.95 -7.65 19.17
C ALA A 79 5.80 -8.54 18.73
N LEU A 80 5.11 -9.18 19.67
CA LEU A 80 3.96 -10.03 19.34
C LEU A 80 2.77 -9.20 18.83
N SER A 81 2.45 -8.10 19.53
CA SER A 81 1.33 -7.22 19.17
C SER A 81 1.55 -6.54 17.81
N SER A 82 2.76 -6.05 17.56
CA SER A 82 3.13 -5.46 16.27
C SER A 82 3.08 -6.47 15.14
N LEU A 83 3.44 -7.74 15.39
CA LEU A 83 3.40 -8.80 14.39
C LEU A 83 1.96 -9.06 13.91
N PHE A 84 1.00 -9.23 14.83
CA PHE A 84 -0.40 -9.44 14.48
C PHE A 84 -1.01 -8.25 13.73
N LEU A 85 -0.77 -7.02 14.24
CA LEU A 85 -1.27 -5.80 13.58
C LEU A 85 -0.69 -5.62 12.18
N SER A 86 0.61 -5.91 12.02
CA SER A 86 1.28 -5.79 10.71
C SER A 86 0.79 -6.84 9.72
N LEU A 87 0.51 -8.06 10.19
CA LEU A 87 -0.09 -9.11 9.37
C LEU A 87 -1.48 -8.67 8.88
N GLY A 88 -2.33 -8.19 9.79
CA GLY A 88 -3.67 -7.67 9.46
C GLY A 88 -3.61 -6.50 8.47
N ALA A 89 -2.75 -5.52 8.73
CA ALA A 89 -2.52 -4.38 7.84
C ALA A 89 -2.05 -4.80 6.45
N MET A 90 -1.18 -5.79 6.36
CA MET A 90 -0.69 -6.30 5.08
C MET A 90 -1.74 -7.09 4.31
N LEU A 91 -2.59 -7.86 5.01
CA LEU A 91 -3.71 -8.55 4.39
C LEU A 91 -4.65 -7.56 3.70
N LEU A 92 -4.97 -6.44 4.34
CA LEU A 92 -5.77 -5.36 3.74
C LEU A 92 -5.09 -4.72 2.52
N LEU A 93 -3.76 -4.60 2.53
CA LEU A 93 -2.99 -4.08 1.38
C LEU A 93 -2.85 -5.06 0.22
N THR A 94 -3.21 -6.33 0.39
CA THR A 94 -3.00 -7.38 -0.63
C THR A 94 -3.67 -7.03 -1.96
N GLN A 95 -4.87 -6.47 -1.93
CA GLN A 95 -5.58 -6.04 -3.14
C GLN A 95 -4.82 -4.94 -3.89
N THR A 96 -4.27 -3.96 -3.17
CA THR A 96 -3.45 -2.89 -3.73
C THR A 96 -2.13 -3.42 -4.30
N LEU A 97 -1.49 -4.38 -3.61
CA LEU A 97 -0.27 -5.04 -4.10
C LEU A 97 -0.54 -5.81 -5.40
N ASN A 98 -1.62 -6.58 -5.45
CA ASN A 98 -2.02 -7.31 -6.64
C ASN A 98 -2.22 -6.37 -7.83
N PHE A 99 -2.97 -5.29 -7.64
CA PHE A 99 -3.15 -4.26 -8.67
C PHE A 99 -1.82 -3.69 -9.18
N SER A 100 -0.86 -3.43 -8.28
CA SER A 100 0.47 -2.95 -8.68
C SER A 100 1.26 -3.95 -9.54
N ILE A 101 1.11 -5.25 -9.27
CA ILE A 101 1.76 -6.32 -10.03
C ILE A 101 1.11 -6.46 -11.42
N LEU A 102 -0.22 -6.44 -11.47
CA LEU A 102 -0.98 -6.49 -12.71
C LEU A 102 -0.59 -5.34 -13.65
N VAL A 103 -0.53 -4.13 -13.11
CA VAL A 103 -0.09 -2.94 -13.85
C VAL A 103 1.35 -3.08 -14.33
N ARG A 104 2.25 -3.53 -13.45
CA ARG A 104 3.66 -3.70 -13.79
C ARG A 104 3.86 -4.75 -14.89
N PHE A 105 3.11 -5.85 -14.86
CA PHE A 105 3.27 -6.93 -15.82
C PHE A 105 2.61 -6.61 -17.17
N HIS A 106 1.34 -6.22 -17.16
CA HIS A 106 0.56 -6.03 -18.38
C HIS A 106 0.78 -4.67 -19.05
N LEU A 107 1.04 -3.62 -18.28
CA LEU A 107 0.93 -2.25 -18.77
C LEU A 107 2.29 -1.54 -18.85
N GLU A 108 3.27 -1.90 -18.02
CA GLU A 108 4.60 -1.25 -18.02
C GLU A 108 5.28 -1.31 -19.39
N ARG A 109 5.25 -2.46 -20.06
CA ARG A 109 5.93 -2.65 -21.37
C ARG A 109 5.05 -2.32 -22.58
N GLN A 110 3.73 -2.26 -22.39
CA GLN A 110 2.76 -2.08 -23.46
C GLN A 110 2.38 -0.61 -23.66
N LEU A 111 2.53 0.22 -22.62
CA LEU A 111 2.16 1.64 -22.64
C LEU A 111 3.38 2.56 -22.75
N LYS A 112 3.23 3.68 -23.46
CA LYS A 112 4.26 4.74 -23.48
C LYS A 112 4.38 5.42 -22.12
N THR A 113 3.29 5.52 -21.37
CA THR A 113 3.26 6.04 -19.99
C THR A 113 3.50 4.96 -18.93
N GLY A 114 3.68 3.69 -19.31
CA GLY A 114 3.86 2.55 -18.40
C GLY A 114 4.95 2.76 -17.34
N PRO A 115 6.18 3.16 -17.72
CA PRO A 115 7.24 3.44 -16.75
C PRO A 115 6.92 4.60 -15.80
N LEU A 116 6.21 5.62 -16.29
CA LEU A 116 5.77 6.76 -15.47
C LEU A 116 4.73 6.30 -14.44
N LEU A 117 3.82 5.42 -14.84
CA LEU A 117 2.77 4.90 -13.98
C LEU A 117 3.32 3.98 -12.88
N VAL A 118 4.25 3.08 -13.20
CA VAL A 118 4.96 2.27 -12.20
C VAL A 118 5.76 3.15 -11.24
N LYS A 119 6.39 4.22 -11.74
CA LYS A 119 7.10 5.19 -10.89
C LYS A 119 6.13 5.89 -9.92
N LYS A 120 4.95 6.30 -10.39
CA LYS A 120 3.93 6.95 -9.56
C LYS A 120 3.36 6.01 -8.50
N LEU A 121 3.07 4.75 -8.83
CA LEU A 121 2.63 3.76 -7.85
C LEU A 121 3.65 3.54 -6.73
N LYS A 122 4.96 3.50 -7.07
CA LYS A 122 6.02 3.45 -6.05
C LYS A 122 6.07 4.72 -5.20
N GLN A 123 5.86 5.90 -5.80
CA GLN A 123 5.77 7.16 -5.05
C GLN A 123 4.59 7.16 -4.09
N PHE A 124 3.42 6.68 -4.51
CA PHE A 124 2.24 6.57 -3.64
C PHE A 124 2.47 5.61 -2.48
N ALA A 125 3.13 4.47 -2.71
CA ALA A 125 3.53 3.57 -1.63
C ALA A 125 4.49 4.24 -0.65
N HIS A 126 5.49 4.99 -1.15
CA HIS A 126 6.41 5.73 -0.27
C HIS A 126 5.70 6.83 0.52
N LEU A 127 4.75 7.53 -0.10
CA LEU A 127 3.93 8.54 0.55
C LEU A 127 3.09 7.93 1.68
N PHE A 128 2.47 6.77 1.45
CA PHE A 128 1.77 6.03 2.50
C PHE A 128 2.68 5.74 3.69
N PHE A 129 3.86 5.15 3.46
CA PHE A 129 4.80 4.86 4.55
C PHE A 129 5.27 6.12 5.28
N GLY A 130 5.49 7.22 4.55
CA GLY A 130 5.87 8.50 5.13
C GLY A 130 4.78 9.06 6.05
N VAL A 131 3.54 9.16 5.55
CA VAL A 131 2.38 9.61 6.32
C VAL A 131 2.15 8.70 7.53
N PHE A 132 2.17 7.39 7.33
CA PHE A 132 1.98 6.41 8.40
C PHE A 132 3.03 6.56 9.49
N THR A 133 4.31 6.70 9.14
CA THR A 133 5.38 6.90 10.12
C THR A 133 5.18 8.19 10.92
N VAL A 134 4.80 9.29 10.27
CA VAL A 134 4.59 10.58 10.94
C VAL A 134 3.40 10.50 11.89
N VAL A 135 2.26 9.94 11.45
CA VAL A 135 1.08 9.81 12.31
C VAL A 135 1.36 8.86 13.48
N CYS A 136 2.06 7.74 13.24
CA CYS A 136 2.51 6.85 14.31
C CYS A 136 3.39 7.57 15.33
N ALA A 137 4.38 8.36 14.88
CA ALA A 137 5.26 9.11 15.78
C ALA A 137 4.51 10.17 16.61
N LEU A 138 3.51 10.83 16.01
CA LEU A 138 2.62 11.74 16.73
C LEU A 138 1.82 11.00 17.79
N CYS A 139 1.14 9.91 17.42
CA CYS A 139 0.41 9.07 18.37
C CYS A 139 1.31 8.55 19.50
N ALA A 140 2.52 8.12 19.17
CA ALA A 140 3.49 7.64 20.16
C ALA A 140 3.92 8.72 21.17
N SER A 141 3.86 9.99 20.77
CA SER A 141 4.27 11.10 21.63
C SER A 141 3.21 11.50 22.64
N PHE A 142 1.93 11.23 22.36
CA PHE A 142 0.80 11.71 23.17
C PHE A 142 -0.03 10.60 23.83
N ALA A 143 0.00 9.38 23.30
CA ALA A 143 -0.82 8.29 23.82
C ALA A 143 -0.09 7.49 24.92
N GLU A 144 -0.90 6.96 25.84
CA GLU A 144 -0.48 5.97 26.84
C GLU A 144 -0.36 4.58 26.22
N SER A 145 0.41 3.70 26.86
CA SER A 145 0.67 2.34 26.35
C SER A 145 -0.56 1.43 26.27
N SER A 146 -1.64 1.71 27.02
CA SER A 146 -2.90 0.95 26.94
C SER A 146 -3.70 1.27 25.67
N ASP A 147 -3.66 2.53 25.24
CA ASP A 147 -4.55 3.05 24.20
C ASP A 147 -3.91 2.94 22.81
N ILE A 148 -2.57 2.87 22.76
CA ILE A 148 -1.79 2.84 21.53
C ILE A 148 -2.17 1.64 20.64
N PHE A 149 -2.62 0.52 21.21
CA PHE A 149 -3.07 -0.64 20.44
C PHE A 149 -4.27 -0.32 19.54
N PHE A 150 -5.31 0.30 20.09
CA PHE A 150 -6.49 0.71 19.32
C PHE A 150 -6.18 1.89 18.41
N LEU A 151 -5.38 2.84 18.90
CA LEU A 151 -4.96 4.01 18.13
C LEU A 151 -4.15 3.62 16.89
N MET A 152 -3.37 2.53 16.94
CA MET A 152 -2.66 2.02 15.76
C MET A 152 -3.59 1.63 14.62
N GLY A 153 -4.76 1.06 14.91
CA GLY A 153 -5.79 0.79 13.91
C GLY A 153 -6.27 2.09 13.24
N PHE A 154 -6.62 3.10 14.05
CA PHE A 154 -7.04 4.40 13.54
C PHE A 154 -5.94 5.11 12.75
N THR A 155 -4.69 5.04 13.21
CA THR A 155 -3.53 5.60 12.53
C THR A 155 -3.32 4.95 11.17
N TYR A 156 -3.49 3.64 11.07
CA TYR A 156 -3.41 2.92 9.80
C TYR A 156 -4.49 3.40 8.81
N PHE A 157 -5.77 3.39 9.21
CA PHE A 157 -6.85 3.86 8.35
C PHE A 157 -6.78 5.35 8.03
N GLY A 158 -6.42 6.18 9.01
CA GLY A 158 -6.20 7.61 8.82
C GLY A 158 -5.08 7.90 7.83
N SER A 159 -3.98 7.14 7.88
CA SER A 159 -2.88 7.26 6.93
C SER A 159 -3.27 6.81 5.52
N LEU A 160 -4.10 5.77 5.40
CA LEU A 160 -4.70 5.38 4.12
C LEU A 160 -5.59 6.48 3.57
N LEU A 161 -6.43 7.10 4.39
CA LEU A 161 -7.34 8.16 3.99
C LEU A 161 -6.59 9.41 3.52
N ILE A 162 -5.59 9.88 4.30
CA ILE A 162 -4.74 11.01 3.91
C ILE A 162 -4.02 10.71 2.59
N THR A 163 -3.43 9.52 2.48
CA THR A 163 -2.73 9.11 1.25
C THR A 163 -3.70 9.07 0.07
N TYR A 164 -4.88 8.50 0.24
CA TYR A 164 -5.92 8.45 -0.79
C TYR A 164 -6.28 9.84 -1.30
N PHE A 165 -6.48 10.82 -0.41
CA PHE A 165 -6.77 12.20 -0.82
C PHE A 165 -5.63 12.81 -1.64
N VAL A 166 -4.37 12.69 -1.16
CA VAL A 166 -3.20 13.23 -1.86
C VAL A 166 -3.03 12.57 -3.24
N VAL A 167 -3.16 11.25 -3.30
CA VAL A 167 -3.07 10.47 -4.54
C VAL A 167 -4.19 10.86 -5.50
N SER A 168 -5.42 11.01 -5.03
CA SER A 168 -6.57 11.41 -5.85
C SER A 168 -6.37 12.79 -6.47
N MET A 169 -5.87 13.76 -5.69
CA MET A 169 -5.52 15.09 -6.21
C MET A 169 -4.42 15.01 -7.27
N GLU A 170 -3.39 14.18 -7.06
CA GLU A 170 -2.29 14.04 -8.02
C GLU A 170 -2.74 13.33 -9.31
N ILE A 171 -3.56 12.29 -9.21
CA ILE A 171 -4.14 11.58 -10.36
C ILE A 171 -5.02 12.54 -11.17
N ASN A 172 -5.85 13.34 -10.51
CA ASN A 172 -6.73 14.31 -11.17
C ASN A 172 -5.90 15.41 -11.86
N ARG A 173 -4.88 15.95 -11.20
CA ARG A 173 -3.96 16.96 -11.76
C ARG A 173 -3.25 16.49 -13.03
N ILE A 174 -2.85 15.22 -13.08
CA ILE A 174 -2.09 14.65 -14.21
C ILE A 174 -3.04 14.12 -15.30
N GLY A 175 -4.36 14.03 -15.03
CA GLY A 175 -5.35 13.48 -15.94
C GLY A 175 -5.32 11.94 -16.04
N LEU A 176 -4.64 11.27 -15.10
CA LEU A 176 -4.51 9.82 -15.08
C LEU A 176 -5.81 9.08 -14.71
N ASN A 177 -6.85 9.81 -14.25
CA ASN A 177 -8.10 9.23 -13.79
C ASN A 177 -8.77 8.36 -14.88
N LEU A 178 -8.80 8.84 -16.12
CA LEU A 178 -9.32 8.09 -17.27
C LEU A 178 -8.52 6.81 -17.53
N LEU A 179 -7.20 6.86 -17.37
CA LEU A 179 -6.34 5.71 -17.58
C LEU A 179 -6.54 4.68 -16.46
N PHE A 180 -6.67 5.11 -15.19
CA PHE A 180 -7.03 4.21 -14.07
C PHE A 180 -8.41 3.57 -14.25
N SER A 181 -9.40 4.32 -14.73
CA SER A 181 -10.74 3.78 -15.01
C SER A 181 -10.69 2.70 -16.09
N VAL A 182 -10.00 2.94 -17.20
CA VAL A 182 -9.89 1.99 -18.32
C VAL A 182 -9.05 0.77 -17.92
N MET A 183 -7.98 0.95 -17.14
CA MET A 183 -7.22 -0.16 -16.55
C MET A 183 -8.11 -1.01 -15.64
N HIS A 184 -8.93 -0.39 -14.79
CA HIS A 184 -9.82 -1.12 -13.88
C HIS A 184 -10.84 -1.96 -14.64
N GLU A 185 -11.46 -1.38 -15.69
CA GLU A 185 -12.37 -2.08 -16.58
C GLU A 185 -11.69 -3.26 -17.29
N PHE A 186 -10.46 -3.05 -17.79
CA PHE A 186 -9.65 -4.10 -18.42
C PHE A 186 -9.40 -5.29 -17.48
N PHE A 187 -9.00 -5.02 -16.22
CA PHE A 187 -8.75 -6.07 -15.23
C PHE A 187 -10.04 -6.75 -14.72
N GLN A 188 -11.19 -6.06 -14.71
CA GLN A 188 -12.48 -6.67 -14.38
C GLN A 188 -13.05 -7.53 -15.51
N LYS A 189 -12.83 -7.15 -16.78
CA LYS A 189 -13.34 -7.89 -17.94
C LYS A 189 -12.71 -9.28 -18.04
N ASP A 190 -11.43 -9.39 -17.68
CA ASP A 190 -10.70 -10.67 -17.57
C ASP A 190 -11.30 -11.59 -16.49
N GLN A 191 -11.70 -11.03 -15.33
CA GLN A 191 -12.39 -11.82 -14.31
C GLN A 191 -13.73 -12.36 -14.80
N LYS A 192 -14.55 -11.56 -15.50
CA LYS A 192 -15.88 -12.02 -15.98
C LYS A 192 -15.77 -13.05 -17.11
N GLY A 193 -14.89 -12.85 -18.09
CA GLY A 193 -14.72 -13.80 -19.19
C GLY A 193 -14.22 -15.20 -18.75
N HIS A 194 -13.52 -15.27 -17.62
CA HIS A 194 -13.05 -16.54 -17.08
C HIS A 194 -14.16 -17.35 -16.38
N TRP A 195 -15.20 -16.70 -15.83
CA TRP A 195 -16.35 -17.39 -15.22
C TRP A 195 -17.38 -17.85 -16.27
N ASP A 196 -17.55 -17.11 -17.36
CA ASP A 196 -18.51 -17.46 -18.44
C ASP A 196 -18.02 -18.59 -19.36
N SER A 197 -16.73 -18.97 -19.27
CA SER A 197 -16.13 -20.09 -20.02
C SER A 197 -15.97 -21.37 -19.19
N VAL A 198 -16.37 -21.33 -17.91
CA VAL A 198 -16.30 -22.45 -16.95
C VAL A 198 -17.70 -22.94 -16.54
N ASN A 199 -18.77 -22.31 -17.03
CA ASN A 199 -20.16 -22.79 -16.96
C ASN A 199 -20.65 -23.18 -18.36
#